data_AF-A0A0W0SES6-F1
#
_entry.id   AF-A0A0W0SES6-F1
#
_cell.length_a   1.000
_cell.length_b   1.000
_cell.length_c   1.000
_cell.angle_alpha   90.00
_cell.angle_beta   90.00
_cell.angle_gamma   90.00
#
_symmetry.space_group_name_H-M   'P 1'
#
loop_
_entity.id
_entity.type
_entity.pdbx_description
1 polymer ?
#
loop_
_entity_poly.entity_id
_entity_poly.type
_entity_poly.pdbx_seq_one_letter_code
_entity_poly.pdbx_strand_id
1 'polypeptide(L)' 'MLILIRRMGEAIYIDKGRIKVLLISENEGLVRLGIDAPKHVDVERKEVFIQKAMEQHALAQELRNKSTEQTGDNHA' A
#
# COMPACT_ATOMS: atom_id res chain seq x y z
N MET A 1 13.52 -10.37 -6.28
CA MET A 1 12.34 -11.14 -5.84
C MET A 1 12.84 -12.43 -5.19
N LEU A 2 12.45 -12.71 -3.94
CA LEU A 2 12.74 -13.96 -3.25
C LEU A 2 11.48 -14.84 -3.28
N ILE A 3 11.63 -16.12 -3.64
CA ILE A 3 10.50 -17.05 -3.81
C ILE A 3 10.59 -18.11 -2.72
N LEU A 4 9.51 -18.29 -1.96
CA LEU A 4 9.43 -19.27 -0.89
C LEU A 4 8.11 -20.04 -1.01
N ILE A 5 8.16 -21.36 -0.83
CA ILE A 5 6.97 -22.22 -0.76
C ILE A 5 6.67 -22.46 0.71
N ARG A 6 5.43 -22.21 1.13
CA ARG A 6 4.92 -22.42 2.49
C ARG A 6 3.76 -23.40 2.48
N ARG A 7 3.69 -24.27 3.49
CA ARG A 7 2.50 -25.05 3.81
C ARG A 7 1.57 -24.24 4.72
N MET A 8 0.34 -24.70 4.79
CA MET A 8 -0.67 -24.22 5.74
C MET A 8 -0.12 -24.13 7.16
N GLY A 9 -0.26 -22.96 7.80
CA GLY A 9 0.25 -22.70 9.15
C GLY A 9 1.72 -22.29 9.23
N GLU A 10 2.48 -22.35 8.12
CA GLU A 10 3.85 -21.85 8.10
C GLU A 10 3.91 -20.33 7.89
N ALA A 11 4.93 -19.72 8.49
CA ALA A 11 5.14 -18.28 8.43
C ALA A 11 6.45 -17.90 7.75
N ILE A 12 6.49 -16.67 7.25
CA ILE A 12 7.66 -15.96 6.75
C ILE A 12 7.87 -14.76 7.66
N TYR A 13 9.09 -14.60 8.16
CA TYR A 13 9.49 -13.43 8.94
C TYR A 13 10.34 -12.52 8.07
N ILE A 14 10.02 -11.23 8.10
CA ILE A 14 10.73 -10.17 7.37
C ILE A 14 11.25 -9.18 8.41
N ASP A 15 12.38 -8.54 8.09
CA ASP A 15 12.90 -7.41 8.88
C ASP A 15 13.16 -7.77 10.35
N LYS A 16 14.03 -8.78 10.56
CA LYS A 16 14.41 -9.31 11.89
C LYS A 16 13.21 -9.75 12.74
N GLY A 17 12.12 -10.18 12.09
CA GLY A 17 10.92 -10.67 12.76
C GLY A 17 9.87 -9.61 13.06
N ARG A 18 10.07 -8.36 12.64
CA ARG A 18 9.07 -7.29 12.84
C ARG A 18 7.81 -7.49 12.01
N ILE A 19 7.93 -8.12 10.85
CA ILE A 19 6.79 -8.42 9.98
C ILE A 19 6.66 -9.93 9.87
N LYS A 20 5.45 -10.45 10.11
CA LYS A 20 5.11 -11.87 9.99
C LYS A 20 4.02 -12.05 8.94
N VAL A 21 4.29 -12.91 7.97
CA VAL A 21 3.31 -13.33 6.96
C VAL A 21 2.99 -14.81 7.20
N LEU A 22 1.72 -15.14 7.44
CA LEU A 22 1.23 -16.48 7.77
C LEU A 22 0.30 -16.98 6.67
N LEU A 23 0.52 -18.18 6.16
CA LEU A 23 -0.44 -18.84 5.28
C LEU A 23 -1.56 -19.46 6.12
N ILE A 24 -2.75 -18.86 6.06
CA ILE A 24 -3.92 -19.24 6.88
C ILE A 24 -4.75 -20.31 6.18
N SER A 25 -5.06 -20.11 4.91
CA SER A 25 -5.85 -21.06 4.11
C SER A 25 -5.51 -21.00 2.64
N GLU A 26 -5.71 -22.10 1.94
CA GLU A 26 -5.75 -22.16 0.49
C GLU A 26 -7.08 -22.81 0.09
N ASN A 27 -7.81 -22.17 -0.83
CA ASN A 27 -9.04 -22.70 -1.40
C ASN A 27 -9.11 -22.33 -2.88
N GLU A 28 -9.08 -23.31 -3.77
CA GLU A 28 -9.28 -23.12 -5.21
C GLU A 28 -8.42 -21.99 -5.83
N GLY A 29 -7.14 -21.93 -5.46
CA GLY A 29 -6.20 -20.90 -5.95
C GLY A 29 -6.31 -19.55 -5.24
N LEU A 30 -7.28 -19.37 -4.34
CA LEU A 30 -7.33 -18.24 -3.42
C LEU A 30 -6.59 -18.59 -2.13
N VAL A 31 -5.66 -17.74 -1.74
CA VAL A 31 -4.93 -17.87 -0.47
C VAL A 31 -5.38 -16.81 0.53
N ARG A 32 -5.54 -17.22 1.78
CA ARG A 32 -5.67 -16.31 2.92
C ARG A 32 -4.31 -16.14 3.56
N LEU A 33 -3.83 -14.90 3.57
CA LEU A 33 -2.59 -14.52 4.23
C LEU A 33 -2.92 -13.65 5.43
N GLY A 34 -2.37 -14.02 6.59
CA GLY A 34 -2.31 -13.16 7.76
C GLY A 34 -1.03 -12.34 7.70
N ILE A 35 -1.12 -11.03 7.80
CA ILE A 35 0.05 -10.15 7.87
C ILE A 35 -0.02 -9.41 9.20
N ASP A 36 0.99 -9.63 10.04
CA ASP A 36 1.20 -8.89 11.28
C ASP A 36 2.44 -8.01 11.10
N ALA A 37 2.26 -6.71 11.28
CA ALA A 37 3.27 -5.69 11.04
C ALA A 37 3.08 -4.54 12.04
N PRO A 38 4.16 -3.83 12.42
CA PRO A 38 4.06 -2.69 13.31
C PRO A 38 3.33 -1.53 12.63
N LYS A 39 2.70 -0.66 13.43
CA LYS A 39 1.81 0.44 12.97
C LYS A 39 2.42 1.43 11.97
N HIS A 40 3.75 1.53 11.90
CA HIS A 40 4.44 2.44 10.98
C HIS A 40 4.67 1.81 9.60
N VAL A 41 4.36 0.52 9.43
CA VAL A 41 4.44 -0.19 8.15
C VAL A 41 3.04 -0.31 7.61
N ASP A 42 2.80 0.32 6.47
CA ASP A 42 1.53 0.21 5.76
C ASP A 42 1.41 -1.18 5.11
N VAL A 43 0.26 -1.81 5.30
CA VAL A 43 -0.07 -3.12 4.69
C VAL A 43 -1.36 -2.95 3.92
N GLU A 44 -1.26 -3.01 2.60
CA GLU A 44 -2.38 -2.74 1.71
C GLU A 44 -2.43 -3.74 0.57
N ARG A 45 -3.64 -3.92 0.00
CA ARG A 45 -3.80 -4.64 -1.26
C ARG A 45 -3.32 -3.75 -2.40
N LYS A 46 -2.76 -4.35 -3.45
CA LYS A 46 -2.15 -3.64 -4.58
C LYS A 46 -3.10 -2.60 -5.19
N GLU A 47 -4.35 -2.96 -5.39
CA GLU A 47 -5.38 -2.09 -5.98
C GLU A 47 -5.65 -0.86 -5.10
N VAL A 48 -5.64 -1.01 -3.77
CA VAL A 48 -5.85 0.11 -2.84
C VAL A 48 -4.63 1.02 -2.84
N PHE A 49 -3.42 0.45 -2.84
CA PHE A 49 -2.17 1.20 -2.89
C PHE A 49 -2.10 2.07 -4.16
N ILE A 50 -2.39 1.49 -5.33
CA ILE A 50 -2.39 2.22 -6.61
C ILE A 50 -3.43 3.35 -6.60
N GLN A 51 -4.64 3.06 -6.11
CA GLN A 51 -5.72 4.06 -6.05
C GLN A 51 -5.31 5.26 -5.19
N LYS A 52 -4.77 5.03 -3.99
CA LYS A 52 -4.30 6.11 -3.11
C LYS A 52 -3.19 6.96 -3.75
N ALA A 53 -2.24 6.32 -4.43
CA ALA A 53 -1.17 7.04 -5.11
C ALA A 53 -1.71 7.94 -6.25
N MET A 54 -2.70 7.47 -7.00
CA MET A 54 -3.36 8.25 -8.05
C MET A 54 -4.14 9.44 -7.48
N GLU A 55 -4.90 9.23 -6.41
CA GLU A 55 -5.66 10.29 -5.73
C GLU A 55 -4.75 11.38 -5.17
N GLN A 56 -3.65 11.01 -4.51
CA GLN A 56 -2.66 11.96 -4.00
C GLN A 56 -2.05 12.80 -5.12
N HIS A 57 -1.74 12.18 -6.25
CA HIS A 57 -1.21 12.88 -7.41
C HIS A 57 -2.25 13.86 -8.00
N ALA A 58 -3.50 13.43 -8.16
CA ALA A 58 -4.58 14.29 -8.66
C ALA A 58 -4.80 15.50 -7.73
N LEU A 59 -4.84 15.29 -6.41
CA LEU A 59 -4.98 16.37 -5.43
C LEU A 59 -3.81 17.36 -5.51
N ALA A 60 -2.58 16.86 -5.64
CA ALA A 60 -1.40 17.71 -5.81
C ALA A 60 -1.43 18.54 -7.10
N GLN A 61 -2.03 18.01 -8.18
CA GLN A 61 -2.25 18.77 -9.41
C GLN A 61 -3.31 19.86 -9.23
N GLU A 62 -4.43 19.55 -8.58
CA GLU A 62 -5.50 20.52 -8.32
C GLU A 62 -5.01 21.69 -7.46
N LEU A 63 -4.26 21.40 -6.39
CA LEU A 63 -3.66 22.41 -5.52
C LEU A 63 -2.71 23.35 -6.29
N ARG A 64 -1.91 22.79 -7.20
CA ARG A 64 -1.01 23.59 -8.06
C ARG A 64 -1.78 24.51 -9.01
N ASN A 65 -2.86 24.03 -9.60
CA ASN A 65 -3.68 24.82 -10.52
C ASN A 65 -4.37 25.99 -9.79
N LYS A 66 -4.97 25.74 -8.62
CA LYS A 66 -5.59 26.78 -7.78
C LYS A 66 -4.60 27.88 -7.35
N SER A 67 -3.35 27.50 -7.08
CA SER A 67 -2.30 28.45 -6.69
C SER A 67 -1.90 29.37 -7.85
N THR A 68 -2.02 28.88 -9.09
CA THR A 68 -1.67 29.65 -10.31
C THR A 68 -2.76 30.67 -10.65
N GLU A 69 -4.03 30.31 -10.46
CA GLU A 69 -5.18 31.20 -10.70
C GLU A 69 -5.22 32.40 -9.73
N GLN A 70 -4.85 32.20 -8.46
CA GLN A 70 -4.84 33.28 -7.45
C GLN A 70 -3.75 34.35 -7.65
N THR A 71 -2.71 34.07 -8.44
CA THR A 71 -1.63 35.04 -8.70
C THR A 71 -1.97 35.97 -9.88
N GLY A 72 -2.90 35.58 -10.75
CA GLY A 72 -3.30 36.35 -11.93
C GLY A 72 -4.24 37.54 -11.65
N ASP A 73 -4.91 37.56 -10.49
CA ASP A 73 -5.95 38.57 -10.16
C ASP A 73 -5.40 39.80 -9.39
N ASN A 74 -4.14 39.80 -8.97
CA ASN A 74 -3.55 40.89 -8.15
C ASN A 74 -2.81 41.98 -8.97
N HIS A 75 -2.98 42.01 -10.29
CA HIS A 75 -2.45 43.07 -11.15
C HIS A 75 -3.59 43.72 -11.96
N ALA A 76 -4.40 44.54 -11.30
CA ALA A 76 -5.30 45.52 -11.90
C ALA A 76 -5.20 46.84 -11.14
#